data_AF-A0A7U6KLG2-F1
#
_entry.id   AF-A0A7U6KLG2-F1
#
_cell.length_a   1.000
_cell.length_b   1.000
_cell.length_c   1.000
_cell.angle_alpha   90.00
_cell.angle_beta   90.00
_cell.angle_gamma   90.00
#
_symmetry.space_group_name_H-M   'P 1'
#
loop_
_entity.id
_entity.type
_entity.pdbx_description
1 polymer ?
#
loop_
_entity_poly.entity_id
_entity_poly.type
_entity_poly.pdbx_seq_one_letter_code
_entity_poly.pdbx_strand_id
1 'polypeptide(L)'
;MQNKGGAGLLAAITLDGIPENLALGVALIGGNALQVAALAGSILLSNLPEAAGGAKQMRDGGSSHKKILMLWIGAAILLSLAAIIGKMLLKDVDDAVISAIDCFAAGAVIASLATEVFPSAFKDGNHWAGISTAIGLVLALGLNQLGG
;
A
#
# COMPACT_ATOMS: atom_id res chain seq x y z
N MET A 1 -15.23 17.68 -15.54
CA MET A 1 -14.04 17.40 -14.70
C MET A 1 -14.28 16.07 -14.01
N GLN A 2 -13.62 15.00 -14.47
CA GLN A 2 -14.02 13.61 -14.20
C GLN A 2 -13.35 13.11 -12.91
N ASN A 3 -14.15 12.57 -11.99
CA ASN A 3 -13.74 11.88 -10.76
C ASN A 3 -12.62 10.86 -11.02
N LYS A 4 -11.37 11.19 -10.64
CA LYS A 4 -10.21 10.29 -10.75
C LYS A 4 -9.70 9.75 -9.42
N GLY A 5 -10.06 10.35 -8.28
CA GLY A 5 -9.38 10.06 -7.00
C GLY A 5 -9.41 8.60 -6.55
N GLY A 6 -10.58 7.96 -6.54
CA GLY A 6 -10.69 6.57 -6.14
C GLY A 6 -9.97 5.57 -7.06
N ALA A 7 -9.92 5.85 -8.37
CA ALA A 7 -9.20 5.00 -9.33
C ALA A 7 -7.68 5.24 -9.28
N GLY A 8 -7.25 6.47 -9.01
CA GLY A 8 -5.85 6.80 -8.76
C GLY A 8 -5.31 6.06 -7.54
N LEU A 9 -6.08 6.02 -6.45
CA LEU A 9 -5.69 5.31 -5.24
C LEU A 9 -5.61 3.79 -5.43
N LEU A 10 -6.55 3.21 -6.18
CA LEU A 10 -6.47 1.79 -6.56
C LEU A 10 -5.21 1.49 -7.38
N ALA A 11 -4.89 2.35 -8.35
CA ALA A 11 -3.71 2.18 -9.19
C ALA A 11 -2.42 2.31 -8.37
N ALA A 12 -2.38 3.26 -7.43
CA ALA A 12 -1.28 3.42 -6.49
C ALA A 12 -1.04 2.16 -5.65
N ILE A 13 -2.06 1.71 -4.91
CA ILE A 13 -2.02 0.50 -4.06
C ILE A 13 -1.62 -0.76 -4.85
N THR A 14 -1.97 -0.80 -6.14
CA THR A 14 -1.57 -1.92 -7.00
C THR A 14 -0.10 -1.79 -7.42
N LEU A 15 0.36 -0.57 -7.71
CA LEU A 15 1.69 -0.28 -8.24
C LEU A 15 2.78 -0.44 -7.17
N ASP A 16 2.53 -0.01 -5.93
CA ASP A 16 3.42 -0.24 -4.79
C ASP A 16 3.19 -1.62 -4.15
N GLY A 17 1.95 -2.10 -4.11
CA GLY A 17 1.59 -3.35 -3.50
C GLY A 17 2.18 -4.56 -4.23
N ILE A 18 2.35 -4.53 -5.55
CA ILE A 18 3.01 -5.64 -6.26
C ILE A 18 4.45 -5.85 -5.73
N PRO A 19 5.35 -4.84 -5.75
CA PRO A 19 6.65 -4.90 -5.09
C PRO A 19 6.63 -5.42 -3.65
N GLU A 20 5.81 -4.82 -2.77
CA GLU A 20 5.77 -5.19 -1.35
C GLU A 20 5.33 -6.65 -1.14
N ASN A 21 4.33 -7.10 -1.92
CA ASN A 21 3.85 -8.47 -1.82
C ASN A 21 4.88 -9.46 -2.40
N LEU A 22 5.63 -9.10 -3.46
CA LEU A 22 6.76 -9.92 -3.93
C LEU A 22 7.82 -10.08 -2.84
N ALA A 23 8.19 -9.01 -2.14
CA ALA A 23 9.15 -9.03 -1.04
C ALA A 23 8.65 -9.89 0.14
N LEU A 24 7.35 -9.78 0.50
CA LEU A 24 6.72 -10.68 1.48
C LEU A 24 6.82 -12.15 1.05
N GLY A 25 6.66 -12.42 -0.24
CA GLY A 25 6.87 -13.73 -0.85
C GLY A 25 8.26 -14.31 -0.60
N VAL A 26 9.31 -13.49 -0.78
CA VAL A 26 10.70 -13.88 -0.50
C VAL A 26 10.93 -14.11 0.99
N ALA A 27 10.40 -13.22 1.85
CA ALA A 27 10.53 -13.33 3.30
C ALA A 27 9.94 -14.66 3.85
N LEU A 28 8.92 -15.22 3.19
CA LEU A 28 8.34 -16.53 3.53
C LEU A 28 9.30 -17.72 3.33
N ILE A 29 10.43 -17.56 2.63
CA ILE A 29 11.33 -18.66 2.25
C ILE A 29 12.48 -18.90 3.26
N GLY A 30 12.54 -18.12 4.33
CA GLY A 30 13.59 -18.28 5.34
C GLY A 30 13.45 -17.35 6.54
N GLY A 31 12.51 -16.41 6.51
CA GLY A 31 12.23 -15.51 7.61
C GLY A 31 11.62 -16.23 8.82
N ASN A 32 11.89 -15.70 10.01
CA ASN A 32 11.21 -16.12 11.21
C ASN A 32 9.71 -15.84 11.07
N ALA A 33 8.85 -16.79 11.47
CA ALA A 33 7.39 -16.64 11.42
C ALA A 33 6.90 -15.32 12.05
N LEU A 34 7.57 -14.85 13.11
CA LEU A 34 7.24 -13.56 13.74
C LEU A 34 7.56 -12.36 12.83
N GLN A 35 8.69 -12.38 12.13
CA GLN A 35 9.10 -11.31 11.21
C GLN A 35 8.18 -11.25 9.99
N VAL A 36 7.84 -12.41 9.43
CA VAL A 36 6.90 -12.51 8.31
C VAL A 36 5.50 -12.03 8.73
N ALA A 37 5.04 -12.42 9.92
CA ALA A 37 3.76 -11.95 10.46
C ALA A 37 3.76 -10.44 10.71
N ALA A 38 4.87 -9.89 11.20
CA ALA A 38 5.01 -8.44 11.39
C ALA A 38 4.98 -7.68 10.05
N LEU A 39 5.70 -8.17 9.03
CA LEU A 39 5.70 -7.58 7.70
C LEU A 39 4.31 -7.65 7.05
N ALA A 40 3.67 -8.82 7.06
CA ALA A 40 2.31 -8.99 6.54
C ALA A 40 1.29 -8.11 7.29
N GLY A 41 1.42 -8.02 8.62
CA GLY A 41 0.59 -7.16 9.45
C GLY A 41 0.77 -5.67 9.12
N SER A 42 2.01 -5.23 8.87
CA SER A 42 2.33 -3.87 8.45
C SER A 42 1.71 -3.53 7.10
N ILE A 43 1.89 -4.39 6.10
CA ILE A 43 1.31 -4.23 4.75
C ILE A 43 -0.22 -4.16 4.83
N LEU A 44 -0.84 -5.04 5.62
CA LEU A 44 -2.28 -5.03 5.83
C LEU A 44 -2.76 -3.72 6.47
N LEU A 45 -2.07 -3.27 7.52
CA LEU A 45 -2.44 -2.07 8.26
C LEU A 45 -2.26 -0.80 7.42
N SER A 46 -1.32 -0.78 6.49
CA SER A 46 -1.13 0.32 5.53
C SER A 46 -2.20 0.31 4.43
N ASN A 47 -2.42 -0.85 3.80
CA ASN A 47 -3.34 -0.97 2.66
C ASN A 47 -4.82 -0.87 3.04
N LEU A 48 -5.20 -1.22 4.27
CA LEU A 48 -6.60 -1.21 4.71
C LEU A 48 -7.22 0.22 4.76
N PRO A 49 -6.60 1.23 5.41
CA PRO A 49 -7.05 2.62 5.35
C PRO A 49 -7.14 3.16 3.93
N GLU A 50 -6.17 2.85 3.07
CA GLU A 50 -6.16 3.31 1.68
C GLU A 50 -7.27 2.66 0.87
N ALA A 51 -7.49 1.36 1.03
CA ALA A 51 -8.60 0.66 0.40
C ALA A 51 -9.96 1.23 0.82
N ALA A 52 -10.13 1.52 2.12
CA ALA A 52 -11.34 2.16 2.63
C ALA A 52 -11.52 3.59 2.08
N GLY A 53 -10.46 4.38 2.04
CA GLY A 53 -10.44 5.74 1.48
C GLY A 53 -10.76 5.76 -0.01
N GLY A 54 -10.14 4.88 -0.79
CA GLY A 54 -10.37 4.74 -2.23
C GLY A 54 -11.78 4.24 -2.53
N ALA A 55 -12.29 3.27 -1.77
CA ALA A 55 -13.67 2.80 -1.88
C ALA A 55 -14.68 3.92 -1.58
N LYS A 56 -14.45 4.72 -0.53
CA LYS A 56 -15.26 5.89 -0.20
C LYS A 56 -15.24 6.90 -1.35
N GLN A 57 -14.06 7.27 -1.86
CA GLN A 57 -13.94 8.20 -2.97
C GLN A 57 -14.62 7.69 -4.26
N MET A 58 -14.52 6.40 -4.57
CA MET A 58 -15.24 5.83 -5.73
C MET A 58 -16.75 5.91 -5.55
N ARG A 59 -17.25 5.68 -4.33
CA ARG A 59 -18.69 5.76 -4.00
C ARG A 59 -19.20 7.19 -4.10
N ASP A 60 -18.50 8.13 -3.47
CA ASP A 60 -18.84 9.55 -3.51
C ASP A 60 -18.72 10.09 -4.95
N GLY A 61 -17.86 9.46 -5.76
CA GLY A 61 -17.72 9.73 -7.17
C GLY A 61 -18.78 9.11 -8.10
N GLY A 62 -19.80 8.44 -7.54
CA GLY A 62 -20.94 7.87 -8.27
C GLY A 62 -20.73 6.44 -8.81
N SER A 63 -19.65 5.75 -8.43
CA SER A 63 -19.46 4.35 -8.83
C SER A 63 -20.41 3.42 -8.09
N SER A 64 -20.91 2.40 -8.78
CA SER A 64 -21.79 1.40 -8.16
C SER A 64 -21.02 0.49 -7.18
N HIS A 65 -21.69 0.05 -6.11
CA HIS A 65 -21.11 -0.85 -5.09
C HIS A 65 -20.49 -2.11 -5.71
N LYS A 66 -21.14 -2.70 -6.73
CA LYS A 66 -20.61 -3.87 -7.45
C LYS A 66 -19.27 -3.58 -8.14
N LYS A 67 -19.14 -2.43 -8.79
CA LYS A 67 -17.91 -2.03 -9.47
C LYS A 67 -16.77 -1.84 -8.46
N ILE A 68 -17.04 -1.13 -7.37
CA ILE A 68 -16.07 -0.90 -6.30
C ILE A 68 -15.58 -2.24 -5.74
N LEU A 69 -16.51 -3.13 -5.36
CA LEU A 69 -16.16 -4.43 -4.82
C LEU A 69 -15.34 -5.29 -5.80
N MET A 70 -15.72 -5.35 -7.07
CA MET A 70 -14.97 -6.10 -8.08
C MET A 70 -13.54 -5.58 -8.28
N LEU A 71 -13.35 -4.26 -8.25
CA LEU A 71 -12.02 -3.65 -8.38
C LEU A 71 -11.12 -4.01 -7.21
N TRP A 72 -11.63 -3.91 -5.97
CA TRP A 72 -10.86 -4.24 -4.77
C TRP A 72 -10.59 -5.73 -4.62
N ILE A 73 -11.54 -6.59 -4.99
CA ILE A 73 -11.30 -8.03 -5.06
C ILE A 73 -10.22 -8.34 -6.12
N GLY A 74 -10.28 -7.68 -7.28
CA GLY A 74 -9.26 -7.83 -8.33
C GLY A 74 -7.86 -7.45 -7.83
N ALA A 75 -7.74 -6.31 -7.13
CA ALA A 75 -6.49 -5.90 -6.49
C ALA A 75 -6.02 -6.93 -5.45
N ALA A 76 -6.90 -7.37 -4.54
CA ALA A 76 -6.55 -8.37 -3.53
C ALA A 76 -6.03 -9.68 -4.14
N ILE A 77 -6.67 -10.18 -5.20
CA ILE A 77 -6.22 -11.36 -5.94
C ILE A 77 -4.84 -11.13 -6.55
N LEU A 78 -4.65 -9.99 -7.22
CA LEU A 78 -3.40 -9.65 -7.88
C LEU A 78 -2.24 -9.53 -6.89
N LEU A 79 -2.45 -8.87 -5.75
CA LEU A 79 -1.45 -8.75 -4.68
C LEU A 79 -1.14 -10.11 -4.04
N SER A 80 -2.15 -10.95 -3.84
CA SER A 80 -1.95 -12.33 -3.34
C SER A 80 -1.11 -13.17 -4.31
N LEU A 81 -1.37 -13.03 -5.62
CA LEU A 81 -0.56 -13.70 -6.65
C LEU A 81 0.88 -13.18 -6.65
N ALA A 82 1.09 -11.87 -6.46
CA ALA A 82 2.44 -11.31 -6.34
C ALA A 82 3.22 -11.95 -5.18
N ALA A 83 2.61 -12.16 -4.01
CA ALA A 83 3.27 -12.85 -2.90
C ALA A 83 3.62 -14.32 -3.20
N ILE A 84 2.72 -15.05 -3.87
CA ILE A 84 3.00 -16.43 -4.29
C ILE A 84 4.15 -16.46 -5.30
N ILE A 85 4.13 -15.55 -6.27
CA ILE A 85 5.20 -15.42 -7.28
C ILE A 85 6.52 -15.07 -6.62
N GLY A 86 6.54 -14.15 -5.67
CA GLY A 86 7.73 -13.79 -4.88
C GLY A 86 8.33 -15.01 -4.20
N LYS A 87 7.48 -15.82 -3.56
CA LYS A 87 7.89 -17.07 -2.91
C LYS A 87 8.48 -18.10 -3.88
N MET A 88 7.96 -18.18 -5.11
CA MET A 88 8.34 -19.23 -6.06
C MET A 88 9.52 -18.82 -6.95
N LEU A 89 9.58 -17.56 -7.39
CA LEU A 89 10.48 -17.11 -8.45
C LEU A 89 11.59 -16.17 -7.98
N LEU A 90 11.44 -15.51 -6.83
CA LEU A 90 12.42 -14.52 -6.34
C LEU A 90 13.34 -15.05 -5.22
N LYS A 91 13.28 -16.35 -4.92
CA LYS A 91 14.10 -16.99 -3.87
C LYS A 91 15.60 -16.75 -4.03
N ASP A 92 16.09 -16.89 -5.25
CA ASP A 92 17.51 -16.90 -5.58
C ASP A 92 17.92 -15.63 -6.37
N VAL A 93 17.07 -14.60 -6.33
CA VAL A 93 17.32 -13.30 -6.97
C VAL A 93 18.19 -12.45 -6.05
N ASP A 94 19.13 -11.71 -6.65
CA ASP A 94 20.05 -10.81 -5.95
C ASP A 94 19.30 -9.73 -5.15
N ASP A 95 19.71 -9.50 -3.91
CA ASP A 95 19.18 -8.47 -3.01
C ASP A 95 19.18 -7.07 -3.64
N ALA A 96 20.12 -6.79 -4.56
CA ALA A 96 20.17 -5.54 -5.31
C ALA A 96 18.93 -5.34 -6.19
N VAL A 97 18.41 -6.42 -6.79
CA VAL A 97 17.21 -6.37 -7.64
C VAL A 97 15.96 -6.19 -6.79
N ILE A 98 15.87 -6.87 -5.64
CA ILE A 98 14.76 -6.70 -4.69
C ILE A 98 14.74 -5.26 -4.17
N SER A 99 15.90 -4.73 -3.77
CA SER A 99 16.03 -3.34 -3.29
C SER A 99 15.63 -2.32 -4.37
N ALA A 100 15.96 -2.58 -5.64
CA ALA A 100 15.55 -1.70 -6.74
C ALA A 100 14.03 -1.71 -6.95
N ILE A 101 13.39 -2.87 -6.81
CA ILE A 101 11.93 -3.03 -6.87
C ILE A 101 11.26 -2.26 -5.71
N ASP A 102 11.79 -2.39 -4.49
CA ASP A 102 11.29 -1.67 -3.31
C ASP A 102 11.47 -0.15 -3.43
N CYS A 103 12.61 0.31 -3.94
CA CYS A 103 12.82 1.74 -4.21
C CYS A 103 11.82 2.29 -5.24
N PHE A 104 11.51 1.51 -6.28
CA PHE A 104 10.49 1.87 -7.26
C PHE A 104 9.09 1.95 -6.61
N ALA A 105 8.75 0.99 -5.76
CA ALA A 105 7.52 0.97 -4.98
C ALA A 105 7.38 2.20 -4.09
N ALA A 106 8.43 2.53 -3.33
CA ALA A 106 8.46 3.72 -2.48
C ALA A 106 8.22 5.00 -3.29
N GLY A 107 8.76 5.08 -4.51
CA GLY A 107 8.48 6.18 -5.43
C GLY A 107 7.01 6.25 -5.85
N ALA A 108 6.36 5.11 -6.11
CA ALA A 108 4.94 5.04 -6.42
C ALA A 108 4.05 5.49 -5.24
N VAL A 109 4.36 5.05 -4.02
CA VAL A 109 3.69 5.50 -2.79
C VAL A 109 3.78 7.03 -2.66
N ILE A 110 4.99 7.58 -2.76
CA ILE A 110 5.23 9.03 -2.65
C ILE A 110 4.44 9.81 -3.71
N ALA A 111 4.43 9.32 -4.96
CA ALA A 111 3.66 9.94 -6.03
C ALA A 111 2.16 9.95 -5.71
N SER A 112 1.61 8.82 -5.26
CA SER A 112 0.20 8.70 -4.85
C SER A 112 -0.16 9.67 -3.73
N LEU A 113 0.68 9.74 -2.69
CA LEU A 113 0.50 10.64 -1.56
C LEU A 113 0.43 12.10 -2.04
N ALA A 114 1.36 12.49 -2.90
CA ALA A 114 1.45 13.85 -3.44
C ALA A 114 0.28 14.20 -4.36
N THR A 115 -0.18 13.26 -5.20
CA THR A 115 -1.18 13.55 -6.23
C THR A 115 -2.62 13.42 -5.76
N GLU A 116 -2.91 12.53 -4.80
CA GLU A 116 -4.28 12.18 -4.42
C GLU A 116 -4.52 12.30 -2.91
N VAL A 117 -3.69 11.66 -2.07
CA VAL A 117 -3.96 11.56 -0.63
C VAL A 117 -3.87 12.91 0.06
N PHE A 118 -2.74 13.62 -0.08
CA PHE A 118 -2.57 14.92 0.57
C PHE A 118 -3.57 15.95 0.05
N PRO A 119 -3.76 16.16 -1.27
CA PRO A 119 -4.77 17.10 -1.76
C PRO A 119 -6.17 16.82 -1.24
N SER A 120 -6.59 15.55 -1.17
CA SER A 120 -7.89 15.17 -0.61
C SER A 120 -7.96 15.45 0.89
N ALA A 121 -6.93 15.07 1.66
CA ALA A 121 -6.88 15.26 3.09
C ALA A 121 -6.89 16.75 3.49
N PHE A 122 -6.18 17.60 2.75
CA PHE A 122 -6.20 19.06 2.97
C PHE A 122 -7.56 19.67 2.64
N LYS A 123 -8.27 19.15 1.64
CA LYS A 123 -9.63 19.61 1.30
C LYS A 123 -10.63 19.34 2.42
N ASP A 124 -10.55 18.17 3.04
CA ASP A 124 -11.51 17.72 4.04
C ASP A 124 -11.15 18.17 5.47
N GLY A 125 -9.87 18.16 5.83
CA GLY A 125 -9.38 18.38 7.20
C GLY A 125 -8.59 19.67 7.41
N ASN A 126 -8.35 20.46 6.35
CA ASN A 126 -7.54 21.68 6.40
C ASN A 126 -6.17 21.44 7.07
N HIS A 127 -5.71 22.29 7.99
CA HIS A 127 -4.41 22.12 8.66
C HIS A 127 -4.25 20.85 9.51
N TRP A 128 -5.35 20.21 9.93
CA TRP A 128 -5.27 18.97 10.73
C TRP A 128 -4.68 17.81 9.93
N ALA A 129 -4.82 17.80 8.61
CA ALA A 129 -4.23 16.77 7.75
C ALA A 129 -2.70 16.70 7.89
N GLY A 130 -2.03 17.86 7.95
CA GLY A 130 -0.58 17.93 8.14
C GLY A 130 -0.15 17.47 9.54
N ILE A 131 -0.88 17.89 10.58
CA ILE A 131 -0.61 17.47 11.97
C ILE A 131 -0.78 15.96 12.13
N SER A 132 -1.88 15.40 11.62
CA SER A 132 -2.13 13.95 11.67
C SER A 132 -1.08 13.16 10.90
N THR A 133 -0.64 13.66 9.75
CA THR A 133 0.45 13.04 8.97
C THR A 133 1.77 13.04 9.76
N ALA A 134 2.13 14.16 10.37
CA ALA A 134 3.34 14.28 11.20
C ALA A 134 3.29 13.36 12.43
N ILE A 135 2.15 13.30 13.13
CA ILE A 135 1.95 12.39 14.26
C ILE A 135 2.08 10.93 13.81
N GLY A 136 1.43 10.56 12.70
CA GLY A 136 1.52 9.21 12.13
C GLY A 136 2.97 8.81 11.83
N LEU A 137 3.75 9.70 11.21
CA LEU A 137 5.17 9.47 10.93
C LEU A 137 5.99 9.30 12.22
N VAL A 138 5.80 10.19 13.21
CA VAL A 138 6.51 10.09 14.50
C VAL A 138 6.18 8.78 15.21
N LEU A 139 4.91 8.36 15.20
CA LEU A 139 4.49 7.09 15.79
C LEU A 139 5.10 5.89 15.06
N ALA A 140 5.12 5.91 13.72
CA ALA A 140 5.74 4.85 12.92
C ALA A 140 7.24 4.74 13.21
N LEU A 141 7.95 5.87 13.27
CA LEU A 141 9.38 5.90 13.62
C LEU A 141 9.63 5.43 15.07
N GLY A 142 8.78 5.84 16.01
CA GLY A 142 8.85 5.39 17.40
C GLY A 142 8.63 3.88 17.53
N LEU A 143 7.68 3.32 16.77
CA LEU A 143 7.43 1.88 16.73
C LEU A 143 8.61 1.12 16.11
N ASN A 144 9.21 1.66 15.05
CA ASN A 144 10.40 1.07 14.42
C ASN A 144 11.58 0.98 15.41
N GLN A 145 11.80 2.00 16.24
CA GLN A 145 12.86 1.96 17.25
C GLN A 145 12.60 0.98 18.40
N LEU A 146 11.33 0.67 18.69
CA LEU A 146 10.95 -0.33 19.70
C LEU A 146 11.01 -1.77 19.16
N GLY A 147 10.93 -1.94 17.83
CA GLY A 147 10.93 -3.23 17.14
C GLY A 147 12.30 -3.91 16.99
N GLY A 148 13.40 -3.18 17.22
CA GLY A 148 14.78 -3.64 17.05
C GLY A 148 15.37 -3.25 15.71
#